data_AF-A0A926F9K6-F1
#
_entry.id   AF-A0A926F9K6-F1
#
_cell.length_a   1.000
_cell.length_b   1.000
_cell.length_c   1.000
_cell.angle_alpha   90.00
_cell.angle_beta   90.00
_cell.angle_gamma   90.00
#
_symmetry.space_group_name_H-M   'P 1'
#
loop_
_entity.id
_entity.type
_entity.pdbx_description
1 polymer ?
#
loop_
_entity_poly.entity_id
_entity_poly.type
_entity_poly.pdbx_seq_one_letter_code
_entity_poly.pdbx_strand_id
1 'polypeptide(L)'
;MSEKKARRKNAKIIVLTVIAVLIASLCAIAGVLAKTDTAYGKIYVNDLCVGKKNTADIKTALEEKYSPENTNVIFTYKNTDFEVNGADFDLKYDLDKTSENAYQAGKGKNFISRGFNAVKYSLFKKEIPVEITFDQEKLYNILKEKATDVENPVTDTVTELKDGNLVIQNGKKGNGVDIDKIKKDVEKVVSKNKLTDKIEVKITEIKPKIPTAQALYDEFHKEPKDVEFSHENGEVHFSEHVTGVTFDVNEAQKILDQNKHNIEPYSIPVEITQPEKTTQWFIDNKLSDTLGSFSTVYNAGNYERSHNIALAA
;
A
#
# COMPACT_ATOMS: atom_id res chain seq x y z
N MET A 1 53.28 -1.64 -52.82
CA MET A 1 52.19 -2.01 -51.86
C MET A 1 52.59 -1.87 -50.37
N SER A 2 53.82 -1.41 -50.05
CA SER A 2 54.39 -1.39 -48.68
C SER A 2 54.08 -0.11 -47.86
N GLU A 3 54.28 1.09 -48.42
CA GLU A 3 54.13 2.35 -47.68
C GLU A 3 52.68 2.69 -47.26
N LYS A 4 51.69 2.40 -48.11
CA LYS A 4 50.27 2.59 -47.77
C LYS A 4 49.83 1.70 -46.59
N LYS A 5 50.40 0.50 -46.46
CA LYS A 5 50.14 -0.40 -45.32
C LYS A 5 50.81 0.12 -44.04
N ALA A 6 52.05 0.62 -44.12
CA ALA A 6 52.75 1.22 -42.99
C ALA A 6 52.07 2.50 -42.47
N ARG A 7 51.66 3.42 -43.37
CA ARG A 7 50.89 4.62 -43.00
C ARG A 7 49.55 4.27 -42.34
N ARG A 8 48.82 3.28 -42.86
CA ARG A 8 47.58 2.77 -42.25
C ARG A 8 47.82 2.15 -40.87
N LYS A 9 48.93 1.44 -40.67
CA LYS A 9 49.31 0.87 -39.37
C LYS A 9 49.63 1.97 -38.35
N ASN A 10 50.40 2.98 -38.74
CA ASN A 10 50.76 4.10 -37.87
C ASN A 10 49.54 4.96 -37.51
N ALA A 11 48.64 5.22 -38.46
CA ALA A 11 47.37 5.89 -38.19
C ALA A 11 46.51 5.10 -37.19
N LYS A 12 46.43 3.76 -37.33
CA LYS A 12 45.74 2.90 -36.36
C LYS A 12 46.37 2.98 -34.96
N ILE A 13 47.69 2.98 -34.86
CA ILE A 13 48.40 3.10 -33.58
C ILE A 13 48.08 4.44 -32.92
N ILE A 14 48.15 5.55 -33.66
CA ILE A 14 47.83 6.88 -33.15
C ILE A 14 46.38 6.93 -32.62
N VAL A 15 45.42 6.42 -33.40
CA VAL A 15 44.02 6.36 -32.97
C VAL A 15 43.85 5.53 -31.69
N LEU A 16 44.51 4.37 -31.59
CA LEU A 16 44.47 3.53 -30.39
C LEU A 16 45.10 4.22 -29.17
N THR A 17 46.22 4.92 -29.34
CA THR A 17 46.86 5.68 -28.26
C THR A 17 45.95 6.81 -27.77
N VAL A 18 45.31 7.55 -28.68
CA VAL A 18 44.35 8.60 -28.32
C VAL A 18 43.16 8.02 -27.55
N ILE A 19 42.61 6.89 -28.00
CA ILE A 19 41.52 6.21 -27.30
C ILE A 19 41.96 5.75 -25.90
N ALA A 20 43.16 5.18 -25.76
CA ALA A 20 43.68 4.74 -24.47
C ALA A 20 43.85 5.91 -23.49
N VAL A 21 44.35 7.06 -23.96
CA VAL A 21 44.48 8.28 -23.14
C VAL A 21 43.11 8.81 -22.71
N LEU A 22 42.11 8.79 -23.60
CA LEU A 22 40.74 9.18 -23.27
C LEU A 22 40.11 8.24 -22.24
N ILE A 23 40.34 6.93 -22.34
CA ILE A 23 39.85 5.98 -21.34
C ILE A 23 40.53 6.22 -19.99
N ALA A 24 41.84 6.43 -19.98
CA ALA A 24 42.59 6.72 -18.76
C ALA A 24 42.11 8.02 -18.08
N SER A 25 41.81 9.07 -18.86
CA SER A 25 41.28 10.33 -18.32
C SER A 25 39.88 10.17 -17.74
N LEU A 26 38.99 9.41 -18.39
CA LEU A 26 37.67 9.07 -17.84
C LEU A 26 37.78 8.28 -16.53
N CYS A 27 38.71 7.32 -16.45
CA CYS A 27 38.98 6.58 -15.22
C CYS A 27 39.51 7.49 -14.10
N ALA A 28 40.39 8.44 -14.41
CA ALA A 28 40.91 9.41 -13.45
C ALA A 28 39.79 10.33 -12.90
N ILE A 29 38.94 10.85 -13.79
CA ILE A 29 37.76 11.65 -13.40
C ILE A 29 36.83 10.83 -12.48
N ALA A 30 36.56 9.58 -12.84
CA ALA A 30 35.76 8.68 -12.02
C ALA A 30 36.37 8.46 -10.63
N GLY A 31 37.69 8.31 -10.55
CA GLY A 31 38.41 8.12 -9.28
C GLY A 31 38.36 9.35 -8.37
N VAL A 32 38.45 10.56 -8.92
CA VAL A 32 38.31 11.80 -8.14
C VAL A 32 36.88 11.95 -7.61
N LEU A 33 35.87 11.73 -8.46
CA LEU A 33 34.47 11.89 -8.08
C LEU A 33 33.95 10.76 -7.19
N ALA A 34 34.58 9.59 -7.20
CA ALA A 34 34.28 8.53 -6.24
C ALA A 34 34.60 8.94 -4.79
N LYS A 35 35.44 9.96 -4.58
CA LYS A 35 35.74 10.51 -3.25
C LYS A 35 34.75 11.60 -2.82
N THR A 36 33.92 12.11 -3.72
CA THR A 36 32.93 13.13 -3.41
C THR A 36 31.60 12.48 -3.11
N ASP A 37 31.05 12.75 -1.93
CA ASP A 37 29.75 12.23 -1.51
C ASP A 37 28.59 13.09 -2.03
N THR A 38 28.54 13.31 -3.35
CA THR A 38 27.55 14.19 -3.97
C THR A 38 27.02 13.66 -5.30
N ALA A 39 25.80 14.03 -5.68
CA ALA A 39 25.28 13.82 -7.03
C ALA A 39 26.08 14.59 -8.09
N TYR A 40 26.05 14.15 -9.35
CA TYR A 40 26.72 14.88 -10.44
C TYR A 40 26.06 16.24 -10.73
N GLY A 41 26.82 17.14 -11.35
CA GLY A 41 26.49 18.58 -11.36
C GLY A 41 25.14 18.97 -11.98
N LYS A 42 24.70 18.31 -13.05
CA LYS A 42 23.40 18.60 -13.72
C LYS A 42 22.39 17.46 -13.54
N ILE A 43 22.36 16.87 -12.35
CA ILE A 43 21.23 16.03 -11.93
C ILE A 43 20.10 16.92 -11.41
N TYR A 44 18.89 16.64 -11.88
CA TYR A 44 17.67 17.32 -11.47
C TYR A 44 16.63 16.28 -11.05
N VAL A 45 15.89 16.58 -9.98
CA VAL A 45 14.61 15.92 -9.72
C VAL A 45 13.54 16.81 -10.33
N ASN A 46 12.98 16.36 -11.46
CA ASN A 46 12.18 17.21 -12.35
C ASN A 46 12.90 18.54 -12.68
N ASP A 47 12.38 19.67 -12.23
CA ASP A 47 12.95 21.01 -12.43
C ASP A 47 13.87 21.48 -11.27
N LEU A 48 13.93 20.74 -10.16
CA LEU A 48 14.80 21.06 -9.02
C LEU A 48 16.24 20.59 -9.26
N CYS A 49 17.21 21.51 -9.25
CA CYS A 49 18.62 21.15 -9.34
C CYS A 49 19.10 20.54 -8.03
N VAL A 50 19.55 19.29 -8.09
CA VAL A 50 20.05 18.53 -6.93
C VAL A 50 21.53 18.14 -7.09
N GLY A 51 22.15 18.56 -8.20
CA GLY A 51 23.55 18.27 -8.45
C GLY A 51 24.48 18.89 -7.41
N LYS A 52 25.59 18.20 -7.13
CA LYS A 52 26.58 18.56 -6.10
C LYS A 52 26.06 18.54 -4.65
N LYS A 53 24.85 18.03 -4.40
CA LYS A 53 24.32 17.77 -3.05
C LYS A 53 24.52 16.30 -2.66
N ASN A 54 24.70 16.03 -1.37
CA ASN A 54 24.65 14.68 -0.81
C ASN A 54 23.19 14.21 -0.66
N THR A 55 22.94 12.93 -0.36
CA THR A 55 21.58 12.39 -0.28
C THR A 55 20.70 13.11 0.77
N ALA A 56 21.25 13.53 1.91
CA ALA A 56 20.49 14.24 2.95
C ALA A 56 20.07 15.65 2.49
N ASP A 57 20.98 16.42 1.89
CA ASP A 57 20.70 17.74 1.34
C ASP A 57 19.71 17.69 0.17
N ILE A 58 19.72 16.59 -0.60
CA ILE A 58 18.73 16.33 -1.64
C ILE A 58 17.36 16.12 -0.98
N LYS A 59 17.28 15.25 0.02
CA LYS A 59 16.03 14.93 0.72
C LYS A 59 15.39 16.19 1.31
N THR A 60 16.14 17.01 2.04
CA THR A 60 15.62 18.28 2.60
C THR A 60 15.10 19.22 1.51
N ALA A 61 15.81 19.36 0.39
CA ALA A 61 15.34 20.18 -0.73
C ALA A 61 14.08 19.61 -1.41
N LEU A 62 13.87 18.29 -1.36
CA LEU A 62 12.65 17.66 -1.86
C LEU A 62 11.48 17.82 -0.88
N GLU A 63 11.71 17.73 0.43
CA GLU A 63 10.70 17.94 1.48
C GLU A 63 10.13 19.36 1.43
N GLU A 64 10.95 20.36 1.14
CA GLU A 64 10.49 21.75 0.95
C GLU A 64 9.61 21.93 -0.30
N LYS A 65 9.80 21.09 -1.32
CA LYS A 65 9.18 21.25 -2.64
C LYS A 65 7.93 20.39 -2.83
N TYR A 66 7.94 19.16 -2.33
CA TYR A 66 6.93 18.15 -2.62
C TYR A 66 6.08 17.89 -1.38
N SER A 67 4.81 18.28 -1.46
CA SER A 67 3.80 18.03 -0.43
C SER A 67 2.50 17.56 -1.09
N PRO A 68 1.84 16.50 -0.60
CA PRO A 68 0.54 16.06 -1.12
C PRO A 68 -0.52 17.16 -1.12
N GLU A 69 -0.52 18.01 -0.09
CA GLU A 69 -1.45 19.12 0.12
C GLU A 69 -1.31 20.21 -0.94
N ASN A 70 -0.13 20.34 -1.54
CA ASN A 70 0.16 21.31 -2.60
C ASN A 70 0.13 20.67 -4.00
N THR A 71 -0.34 19.43 -4.11
CA THR A 71 -0.38 18.68 -5.37
C THR A 71 -1.82 18.57 -5.85
N ASN A 72 -2.25 19.39 -6.79
CA ASN A 72 -3.57 19.24 -7.44
C ASN A 72 -3.41 18.55 -8.79
N VAL A 73 -4.16 17.48 -9.01
CA VAL A 73 -4.22 16.78 -10.30
C VAL A 73 -5.48 17.19 -11.04
N ILE A 74 -5.34 17.61 -12.29
CA ILE A 74 -6.46 18.05 -13.12
C ILE A 74 -7.03 16.85 -13.89
N PHE A 75 -8.32 16.61 -13.68
CA PHE A 75 -9.09 15.61 -14.41
C PHE A 75 -10.09 16.30 -15.32
N THR A 76 -10.30 15.73 -16.50
CA THR A 76 -11.34 16.17 -17.43
C THR A 76 -12.35 15.04 -17.56
N TYR A 77 -13.60 15.33 -17.24
CA TYR A 77 -14.72 14.45 -17.53
C TYR A 77 -15.67 15.15 -18.50
N LYS A 78 -15.89 14.52 -19.66
CA LYS A 78 -16.57 15.14 -20.81
C LYS A 78 -15.89 16.46 -21.21
N ASN A 79 -16.50 17.60 -20.88
CA ASN A 79 -16.00 18.94 -21.19
C ASN A 79 -15.81 19.79 -19.92
N THR A 80 -15.76 19.15 -18.75
CA THR A 80 -15.59 19.83 -17.46
C THR A 80 -14.31 19.37 -16.80
N ASP A 81 -13.49 20.35 -16.44
CA ASP A 81 -12.27 20.11 -15.67
C ASP A 81 -12.57 20.25 -14.18
N PHE A 82 -11.94 19.41 -13.37
CA PHE A 82 -11.96 19.50 -11.92
C PHE A 82 -10.60 19.08 -11.35
N GLU A 83 -10.28 19.62 -10.18
CA GLU A 83 -9.04 19.31 -9.46
C GLU A 83 -9.34 18.32 -8.33
N VAL A 84 -8.41 17.40 -8.10
CA VAL A 84 -8.38 16.53 -6.92
C VAL A 84 -7.05 16.76 -6.22
N ASN A 85 -7.08 17.03 -4.91
CA ASN A 85 -5.88 17.26 -4.13
C ASN A 85 -5.20 15.92 -3.80
N GLY A 86 -3.87 15.90 -3.82
CA GLY A 86 -3.04 14.74 -3.49
C GLY A 86 -3.37 14.13 -2.13
N ALA A 87 -3.70 14.96 -1.15
CA ALA A 87 -4.08 14.51 0.18
C ALA A 87 -5.40 13.71 0.19
N ASP A 88 -6.34 14.01 -0.71
CA ASP A 88 -7.66 13.35 -0.75
C ASP A 88 -7.58 11.86 -1.13
N PHE A 89 -6.52 11.46 -1.83
CA PHE A 89 -6.27 10.09 -2.26
C PHE A 89 -4.97 9.51 -1.70
N ASP A 90 -4.54 10.00 -0.53
CA ASP A 90 -3.35 9.55 0.21
C ASP A 90 -2.08 9.48 -0.65
N LEU A 91 -1.87 10.49 -1.51
CA LEU A 91 -0.62 10.61 -2.25
C LEU A 91 0.56 10.72 -1.28
N LYS A 92 1.59 9.92 -1.52
CA LYS A 92 2.85 9.93 -0.78
C LYS A 92 4.01 10.04 -1.76
N TYR A 93 4.97 10.89 -1.42
CA TYR A 93 6.24 11.00 -2.12
C TYR A 93 7.29 10.16 -1.39
N ASP A 94 7.93 9.24 -2.10
CA ASP A 94 9.07 8.47 -1.58
C ASP A 94 10.36 9.27 -1.79
N LEU A 95 10.57 10.22 -0.88
CA LEU A 95 11.68 11.17 -0.94
C LEU A 95 13.03 10.51 -0.67
N ASP A 96 13.05 9.44 0.14
CA ASP A 96 14.25 8.66 0.40
C ASP A 96 14.73 7.96 -0.87
N LYS A 97 13.85 7.21 -1.53
CA LYS A 97 14.17 6.52 -2.79
C LYS A 97 14.45 7.50 -3.91
N THR A 98 13.73 8.63 -3.97
CA THR A 98 14.00 9.68 -4.96
C THR A 98 15.39 10.29 -4.77
N SER A 99 15.77 10.58 -3.52
CA SER A 99 17.08 11.14 -3.18
C SER A 99 18.20 10.18 -3.53
N GLU A 100 18.03 8.88 -3.23
CA GLU A 100 18.98 7.85 -3.58
C GLU A 100 19.10 7.67 -5.10
N ASN A 101 17.98 7.63 -5.82
CA ASN A 101 17.95 7.56 -7.29
C ASN A 101 18.68 8.75 -7.92
N ALA A 102 18.47 9.97 -7.40
CA ALA A 102 19.16 11.17 -7.86
C ALA A 102 20.65 11.13 -7.54
N TYR A 103 21.03 10.72 -6.33
CA TYR A 103 22.43 10.58 -5.92
C TYR A 103 23.19 9.56 -6.77
N GLN A 104 22.56 8.42 -7.07
CA GLN A 104 23.13 7.33 -7.87
C GLN A 104 23.09 7.59 -9.38
N ALA A 105 22.40 8.64 -9.84
CA ALA A 105 22.24 8.95 -11.25
C ALA A 105 23.61 9.13 -11.93
N GLY A 106 24.00 8.12 -12.72
CA GLY A 106 25.27 8.07 -13.45
C GLY A 106 26.44 7.40 -12.72
N LYS A 107 26.30 7.02 -11.45
CA LYS A 107 27.35 6.38 -10.62
C LYS A 107 27.51 4.86 -10.83
N GLY A 108 27.00 4.33 -11.95
CA GLY A 108 26.92 2.88 -12.25
C GLY A 108 28.21 2.06 -12.06
N LYS A 109 28.13 0.73 -12.08
CA LYS A 109 29.19 -0.15 -11.55
C LYS A 109 30.59 0.00 -12.19
N ASN A 110 30.71 0.38 -13.47
CA ASN A 110 31.99 0.39 -14.19
C ASN A 110 32.68 1.76 -14.20
N PHE A 111 33.98 1.83 -13.87
CA PHE A 111 34.76 3.08 -13.80
C PHE A 111 34.71 3.94 -15.08
N ILE A 112 34.84 3.33 -16.26
CA ILE A 112 34.77 4.05 -17.54
C ILE A 112 33.40 4.71 -17.73
N SER A 113 32.32 3.96 -17.44
CA SER A 113 30.95 4.48 -17.54
C SER A 113 30.67 5.58 -16.53
N ARG A 114 31.22 5.49 -15.31
CA ARG A 114 31.14 6.56 -14.30
C ARG A 114 31.81 7.83 -14.79
N GLY A 115 33.03 7.71 -15.33
CA GLY A 115 33.78 8.85 -15.87
C GLY A 115 33.07 9.52 -17.04
N PHE A 116 32.55 8.72 -17.97
CA PHE A 116 31.76 9.23 -19.09
C PHE A 116 30.49 9.93 -18.63
N ASN A 117 29.74 9.32 -17.71
CA ASN A 117 28.53 9.89 -17.13
C ASN A 117 28.83 11.17 -16.33
N ALA A 118 29.95 11.22 -15.62
CA ALA A 118 30.38 12.42 -14.91
C ALA A 118 30.58 13.60 -15.86
N VAL A 119 31.29 13.40 -16.98
CA VAL A 119 31.46 14.44 -18.02
C VAL A 119 30.10 14.79 -18.63
N LYS A 120 29.32 13.77 -19.03
CA LYS A 120 28.00 13.95 -19.64
C LYS A 120 27.08 14.77 -18.76
N TYR A 121 26.93 14.42 -17.48
CA TYR A 121 26.06 15.08 -16.52
C TYR A 121 26.68 16.32 -15.87
N SER A 122 27.92 16.67 -16.23
CA SER A 122 28.44 18.03 -16.00
C SER A 122 28.00 18.99 -17.10
N LEU A 123 27.76 18.50 -18.32
CA LEU A 123 27.43 19.33 -19.49
C LEU A 123 25.93 19.33 -19.81
N PHE A 124 25.28 18.17 -19.73
CA PHE A 124 23.90 17.92 -20.11
C PHE A 124 23.05 17.57 -18.89
N LYS A 125 21.81 18.06 -18.89
CA LYS A 125 20.85 17.77 -17.82
C LYS A 125 20.44 16.30 -17.83
N LYS A 126 20.27 15.73 -16.65
CA LYS A 126 19.61 14.46 -16.43
C LYS A 126 18.50 14.66 -15.41
N GLU A 127 17.28 14.51 -15.88
CA GLU A 127 16.08 14.58 -15.05
C GLU A 127 15.74 13.19 -14.53
N ILE A 128 15.39 13.15 -13.24
CA ILE A 128 14.92 11.99 -12.49
C ILE A 128 13.51 12.33 -12.01
N PRO A 129 12.50 11.48 -12.27
CA PRO A 129 11.17 11.68 -11.72
C PRO A 129 11.17 11.43 -10.20
N VAL A 130 10.21 12.01 -9.50
CA VAL A 130 9.95 11.68 -8.09
C VAL A 130 9.18 10.37 -8.00
N GLU A 131 9.54 9.54 -7.03
CA GLU A 131 8.85 8.29 -6.72
C GLU A 131 7.60 8.60 -5.90
N ILE A 132 6.47 7.98 -6.26
CA ILE A 132 5.18 8.21 -5.59
C ILE A 132 4.42 6.91 -5.36
N THR A 133 3.52 6.95 -4.40
CA THR A 133 2.47 5.94 -4.17
C THR A 133 1.19 6.65 -3.77
N PHE A 134 0.03 6.04 -4.01
CA PHE A 134 -1.24 6.61 -3.60
C PHE A 134 -2.33 5.53 -3.49
N ASP A 135 -3.43 5.87 -2.83
CA ASP A 135 -4.59 5.00 -2.67
C ASP A 135 -5.48 5.06 -3.92
N GLN A 136 -5.48 3.97 -4.69
CA GLN A 136 -6.25 3.86 -5.92
C GLN A 136 -7.76 3.76 -5.66
N GLU A 137 -8.17 3.22 -4.52
CA GLU A 137 -9.57 3.05 -4.17
C GLU A 137 -10.19 4.39 -3.76
N LYS A 138 -9.47 5.17 -2.94
CA LYS A 138 -9.87 6.55 -2.63
C LYS A 138 -10.00 7.40 -3.89
N LEU A 139 -8.98 7.35 -4.77
CA LEU A 139 -9.05 8.07 -6.05
C LEU A 139 -10.24 7.60 -6.90
N TYR A 140 -10.47 6.29 -7.00
CA TYR A 140 -11.61 5.74 -7.73
C TYR A 140 -12.94 6.27 -7.19
N ASN A 141 -13.13 6.28 -5.88
CA ASN A 141 -14.35 6.76 -5.24
C ASN A 141 -14.59 8.25 -5.53
N ILE A 142 -13.54 9.09 -5.44
CA ILE A 142 -13.62 10.52 -5.80
C ILE A 142 -14.04 10.68 -7.26
N LEU A 143 -13.39 9.97 -8.19
CA LEU A 143 -13.70 10.08 -9.61
C LEU A 143 -15.09 9.55 -9.96
N LYS A 144 -15.54 8.49 -9.29
CA LYS A 144 -16.88 7.92 -9.42
C LYS A 144 -17.95 8.92 -8.97
N GLU A 145 -17.73 9.62 -7.86
CA GLU A 145 -18.65 10.68 -7.39
C GLU A 145 -18.72 11.87 -8.36
N LYS A 146 -17.60 12.21 -9.02
CA LYS A 146 -17.56 13.30 -10.02
C LYS A 146 -18.15 12.90 -11.37
N ALA A 147 -18.09 11.61 -11.73
CA ALA A 147 -18.68 11.07 -12.94
C ALA A 147 -20.14 10.63 -12.69
N THR A 148 -21.06 11.59 -12.57
CA THR A 148 -22.41 11.36 -12.02
C THR A 148 -23.40 10.66 -12.95
N ASP A 149 -23.11 10.48 -14.24
CA ASP A 149 -24.03 9.90 -15.23
C ASP A 149 -23.65 8.49 -15.71
N VAL A 150 -23.04 7.68 -14.83
CA VAL A 150 -22.75 6.28 -15.15
C VAL A 150 -24.04 5.47 -15.22
N GLU A 151 -24.56 5.29 -16.44
CA GLU A 151 -25.65 4.34 -16.69
C GLU A 151 -25.15 2.90 -16.52
N ASN A 152 -25.94 2.06 -15.82
CA ASN A 152 -25.60 0.66 -15.52
C ASN A 152 -24.24 0.52 -14.83
N PRO A 153 -24.05 1.04 -13.60
CA PRO A 153 -22.76 1.00 -12.93
C PRO A 153 -22.28 -0.44 -12.71
N VAL A 154 -20.97 -0.65 -12.84
CA VAL A 154 -20.33 -1.88 -12.38
C VAL A 154 -20.61 -2.05 -10.89
N THR A 155 -20.98 -3.27 -10.48
CA THR A 155 -21.13 -3.60 -9.06
C THR A 155 -19.96 -4.46 -8.62
N ASP A 156 -19.44 -4.19 -7.43
CA ASP A 156 -18.31 -4.96 -6.88
C ASP A 156 -18.77 -6.31 -6.34
N THR A 157 -17.81 -7.20 -6.15
CA THR A 157 -18.04 -8.49 -5.48
C THR A 157 -18.26 -8.23 -4.00
N VAL A 158 -19.37 -8.74 -3.46
CA VAL A 158 -19.69 -8.65 -2.03
C VAL A 158 -19.34 -9.98 -1.37
N THR A 159 -18.70 -9.91 -0.21
CA THR A 159 -18.32 -11.08 0.59
C THR A 159 -18.72 -10.90 2.04
N GLU A 160 -19.34 -11.92 2.63
CA GLU A 160 -19.87 -11.87 3.99
C GLU A 160 -19.68 -13.24 4.68
N LEU A 161 -19.27 -13.23 5.95
CA LEU A 161 -19.28 -14.43 6.79
C LEU A 161 -20.70 -14.67 7.32
N LYS A 162 -21.29 -15.81 6.95
CA LYS A 162 -22.63 -16.20 7.37
C LYS A 162 -22.73 -17.71 7.57
N ASP A 163 -23.27 -18.13 8.71
CA ASP A 163 -23.60 -19.53 9.01
C ASP A 163 -22.45 -20.53 8.73
N GLY A 164 -21.22 -20.21 9.16
CA GLY A 164 -20.05 -21.08 8.94
C GLY A 164 -19.53 -21.09 7.51
N ASN A 165 -19.92 -20.12 6.68
CA ASN A 165 -19.49 -20.00 5.30
C ASN A 165 -19.10 -18.55 4.98
N LEU A 166 -18.14 -18.40 4.05
CA LEU A 166 -17.91 -17.14 3.37
C LEU A 166 -18.80 -17.10 2.13
N VAL A 167 -19.87 -16.32 2.18
CA VAL A 167 -20.82 -16.12 1.09
C VAL A 167 -20.27 -15.06 0.16
N ILE A 168 -20.22 -15.37 -1.13
CA ILE A 168 -19.67 -14.52 -2.18
C ILE A 168 -20.76 -14.27 -3.21
N GLN A 169 -21.04 -13.00 -3.47
CA GLN A 169 -21.87 -12.55 -4.57
C GLN A 169 -20.99 -11.79 -5.55
N ASN A 170 -20.72 -12.41 -6.70
CA ASN A 170 -19.92 -11.78 -7.74
C ASN A 170 -20.57 -10.47 -8.19
N GLY A 171 -19.72 -9.48 -8.45
CA GLY A 171 -20.14 -8.27 -9.09
C GLY A 171 -20.77 -8.50 -10.46
N LYS A 172 -21.45 -7.49 -10.98
CA LYS A 172 -22.00 -7.48 -12.35
C LYS A 172 -21.18 -6.52 -13.20
N LYS A 173 -20.91 -6.94 -14.43
CA LYS A 173 -20.32 -6.05 -15.44
C LYS A 173 -21.21 -4.82 -15.60
N GLY A 174 -20.58 -3.68 -15.79
CA GLY A 174 -21.26 -2.41 -15.95
C GLY A 174 -20.28 -1.34 -16.36
N ASN A 175 -20.73 -0.11 -16.42
CA ASN A 175 -19.90 1.03 -16.76
C ASN A 175 -19.22 1.61 -15.52
N GLY A 176 -18.02 2.14 -15.69
CA GLY A 176 -17.31 2.83 -14.61
C GLY A 176 -16.02 3.47 -15.10
N VAL A 177 -15.30 4.10 -14.17
CA VAL A 177 -13.99 4.72 -14.42
C VAL A 177 -12.92 3.63 -14.50
N ASP A 178 -12.18 3.56 -15.60
CA ASP A 178 -11.01 2.68 -15.75
C ASP A 178 -9.85 3.17 -14.87
N ILE A 179 -9.82 2.70 -13.62
CA ILE A 179 -8.85 3.13 -12.62
C ILE A 179 -7.42 2.71 -12.98
N ASP A 180 -7.23 1.59 -13.69
CA ASP A 180 -5.89 1.11 -14.08
C ASP A 180 -5.23 2.06 -15.08
N LYS A 181 -6.02 2.59 -16.02
CA LYS A 181 -5.54 3.62 -16.94
C LYS A 181 -5.27 4.94 -16.21
N ILE A 182 -6.22 5.39 -15.41
CA ILE A 182 -6.09 6.62 -14.62
C ILE A 182 -4.84 6.58 -13.75
N LYS A 183 -4.58 5.45 -13.08
CA LYS A 183 -3.39 5.26 -12.25
C LYS A 183 -2.11 5.59 -12.99
N LYS A 184 -1.92 5.03 -14.19
CA LYS A 184 -0.72 5.25 -15.02
C LYS A 184 -0.58 6.72 -15.44
N ASP A 185 -1.70 7.37 -15.74
CA ASP A 185 -1.71 8.77 -16.12
C ASP A 185 -1.37 9.67 -14.91
N VAL A 186 -1.91 9.38 -13.72
CA VAL A 186 -1.55 10.06 -12.46
C VAL A 186 -0.07 9.86 -12.13
N GLU A 187 0.43 8.61 -12.19
CA GLU A 187 1.85 8.30 -11.99
C GLU A 187 2.72 9.13 -12.93
N LYS A 188 2.37 9.22 -14.21
CA LYS A 188 3.13 9.98 -15.21
C LYS A 188 3.09 11.49 -14.95
N VAL A 189 1.94 12.02 -14.57
CA VAL A 189 1.71 13.45 -14.33
C VAL A 189 2.43 13.90 -13.07
N VAL A 190 2.20 13.21 -11.95
CA VAL A 190 2.72 13.60 -10.64
C VAL A 190 4.22 13.32 -10.54
N SER A 191 4.71 12.14 -10.96
CA SER A 191 6.14 11.81 -10.87
C SER A 191 7.04 12.77 -11.68
N LYS A 192 6.49 13.36 -12.75
CA LYS A 192 7.19 14.31 -13.62
C LYS A 192 6.87 15.77 -13.32
N ASN A 193 6.13 16.04 -12.25
CA ASN A 193 5.66 17.38 -11.88
C ASN A 193 4.94 18.12 -13.02
N LYS A 194 4.12 17.41 -13.79
CA LYS A 194 3.34 17.94 -14.93
C LYS A 194 1.89 18.20 -14.55
N LEU A 195 1.65 18.82 -13.40
CA LEU A 195 0.32 18.96 -12.80
C LEU A 195 -0.69 19.75 -13.66
N THR A 196 -0.21 20.49 -14.66
CA THR A 196 -1.06 21.17 -15.66
C THR A 196 -1.59 20.25 -16.76
N ASP A 197 -1.02 19.06 -16.93
CA ASP A 197 -1.49 18.06 -17.90
C ASP A 197 -2.81 17.46 -17.39
N LYS A 198 -3.83 17.44 -18.26
CA LYS A 198 -5.16 16.96 -17.91
C LYS A 198 -5.29 15.46 -18.13
N ILE A 199 -5.87 14.76 -17.17
CA ILE A 199 -6.15 13.34 -17.25
C ILE A 199 -7.61 13.14 -17.67
N GLU A 200 -7.83 12.53 -18.82
CA GLU A 200 -9.16 12.26 -19.35
C GLU A 200 -9.81 11.08 -18.64
N VAL A 201 -10.89 11.34 -17.90
CA VAL A 201 -11.73 10.34 -17.25
C VAL A 201 -12.73 9.80 -18.28
N LYS A 202 -12.62 8.50 -18.60
CA LYS A 202 -13.55 7.81 -19.48
C LYS A 202 -14.38 6.81 -18.71
N ILE A 203 -15.66 6.78 -19.04
CA ILE A 203 -16.54 5.70 -18.64
C ILE A 203 -16.44 4.60 -19.70
N THR A 204 -16.11 3.40 -19.25
CA THR A 204 -15.96 2.21 -20.09
C THR A 204 -16.67 1.04 -19.43
N GLU A 205 -16.98 -0.01 -20.20
CA GLU A 205 -17.45 -1.27 -19.63
C GLU A 205 -16.32 -1.92 -18.80
N ILE A 206 -16.56 -2.10 -17.52
CA ILE A 206 -15.67 -2.73 -16.54
C ILE A 206 -16.23 -4.09 -16.16
N LYS A 207 -15.33 -5.07 -16.12
CA LYS A 207 -15.62 -6.37 -15.52
C LYS A 207 -15.30 -6.30 -14.03
N PRO A 208 -16.22 -6.76 -13.16
CA PRO A 208 -16.00 -6.75 -11.73
C PRO A 208 -14.78 -7.62 -11.40
N LYS A 209 -13.98 -7.15 -10.44
CA LYS A 209 -12.86 -7.92 -9.93
C LYS A 209 -13.39 -8.95 -8.95
N ILE A 210 -13.06 -10.22 -9.19
CA ILE A 210 -13.29 -11.29 -8.24
C ILE A 210 -12.03 -11.39 -7.37
N PRO A 211 -12.14 -11.31 -6.04
CA PRO A 211 -10.99 -11.42 -5.14
C PRO A 211 -10.35 -12.80 -5.26
N THR A 212 -9.05 -12.89 -4.99
CA THR A 212 -8.35 -14.18 -4.94
C THR A 212 -8.63 -14.86 -3.60
N ALA A 213 -8.48 -16.19 -3.54
CA ALA A 213 -8.63 -16.91 -2.28
C ALA A 213 -7.65 -16.40 -1.21
N GLN A 214 -6.43 -16.02 -1.60
CA GLN A 214 -5.46 -15.43 -0.68
C GLN A 214 -5.92 -14.08 -0.13
N ALA A 215 -6.47 -13.20 -0.97
CA ALA A 215 -6.97 -11.90 -0.51
C ALA A 215 -8.12 -12.08 0.49
N LEU A 216 -9.03 -13.02 0.23
CA LEU A 216 -10.10 -13.35 1.17
C LEU A 216 -9.54 -13.95 2.47
N TYR A 217 -8.50 -14.77 2.39
CA TYR A 217 -7.86 -15.34 3.57
C TYR A 217 -7.24 -14.22 4.42
N ASP A 218 -6.47 -13.33 3.80
CA ASP A 218 -5.83 -12.21 4.50
C ASP A 218 -6.85 -11.26 5.14
N GLU A 219 -8.05 -11.12 4.55
CA GLU A 219 -9.13 -10.27 5.06
C GLU A 219 -9.92 -10.93 6.21
N PHE A 220 -10.29 -12.21 6.06
CA PHE A 220 -11.21 -12.88 6.98
C PHE A 220 -10.53 -13.78 8.01
N HIS A 221 -9.28 -14.23 7.78
CA HIS A 221 -8.58 -15.12 8.70
C HIS A 221 -8.27 -14.42 10.02
N LYS A 222 -8.64 -15.09 11.12
CA LYS A 222 -8.34 -14.66 12.49
C LYS A 222 -8.02 -15.88 13.33
N GLU A 223 -6.99 -15.79 14.17
CA GLU A 223 -6.73 -16.81 15.19
C GLU A 223 -7.70 -16.66 16.37
N PRO A 224 -8.20 -17.76 16.95
CA PRO A 224 -9.03 -17.70 18.14
C PRO A 224 -8.22 -17.15 19.32
N LYS A 225 -8.81 -16.25 20.10
CA LYS A 225 -8.18 -15.67 21.29
C LYS A 225 -9.11 -15.73 22.49
N ASP A 226 -8.61 -16.32 23.56
CA ASP A 226 -9.27 -16.37 24.85
C ASP A 226 -9.44 -14.99 25.48
N VAL A 227 -10.47 -14.89 26.33
CA VAL A 227 -10.63 -13.77 27.25
C VAL A 227 -9.50 -13.78 28.28
N GLU A 228 -8.86 -12.65 28.47
CA GLU A 228 -7.96 -12.38 29.60
C GLU A 228 -8.71 -11.50 30.60
N PHE A 229 -8.37 -11.61 31.88
CA PHE A 229 -8.94 -10.75 32.92
C PHE A 229 -7.83 -10.07 33.70
N SER A 230 -8.10 -8.85 34.13
CA SER A 230 -7.25 -8.07 35.01
C SER A 230 -8.08 -7.46 36.14
N HIS A 231 -7.42 -7.11 37.23
CA HIS A 231 -8.06 -6.51 38.40
C HIS A 231 -7.35 -5.20 38.71
N GLU A 232 -8.08 -4.09 38.59
CA GLU A 232 -7.62 -2.75 38.96
C GLU A 232 -8.69 -2.08 39.82
N ASN A 233 -8.28 -1.45 40.94
CA ASN A 233 -9.16 -0.66 41.82
C ASN A 233 -10.42 -1.38 42.37
N GLY A 234 -10.42 -2.71 42.51
CA GLY A 234 -11.62 -3.45 42.94
C GLY A 234 -12.54 -3.90 41.80
N GLU A 235 -12.23 -3.52 40.55
CA GLU A 235 -13.00 -3.86 39.36
C GLU A 235 -12.29 -4.89 38.48
N VAL A 236 -13.05 -5.87 37.99
CA VAL A 236 -12.55 -6.90 37.07
C VAL A 236 -12.80 -6.44 35.64
N HIS A 237 -11.73 -6.33 34.85
CA HIS A 237 -11.80 -6.00 33.43
C HIS A 237 -11.49 -7.22 32.58
N PHE A 238 -12.33 -7.48 31.57
CA PHE A 238 -12.14 -8.53 30.59
C PHE A 238 -11.64 -7.95 29.27
N SER A 239 -10.67 -8.61 28.64
CA SER A 239 -10.38 -8.35 27.23
C SER A 239 -11.52 -8.85 26.34
N GLU A 240 -11.55 -8.43 25.09
CA GLU A 240 -12.43 -9.07 24.11
C GLU A 240 -11.88 -10.45 23.73
N HIS A 241 -12.76 -11.44 23.66
CA HIS A 241 -12.44 -12.74 23.07
C HIS A 241 -12.61 -12.67 21.55
N VAL A 242 -11.87 -13.49 20.81
CA VAL A 242 -11.92 -13.54 19.35
C VAL A 242 -12.28 -14.94 18.90
N THR A 243 -13.34 -15.07 18.11
CA THR A 243 -13.63 -16.30 17.38
C THR A 243 -12.70 -16.42 16.17
N GLY A 244 -11.99 -17.53 16.07
CA GLY A 244 -11.10 -17.82 14.96
C GLY A 244 -11.87 -18.22 13.70
N VAL A 245 -11.34 -17.82 12.55
CA VAL A 245 -11.85 -18.16 11.22
C VAL A 245 -10.67 -18.59 10.35
N THR A 246 -10.76 -19.75 9.73
CA THR A 246 -9.76 -20.24 8.77
C THR A 246 -10.43 -21.04 7.66
N PHE A 247 -9.75 -21.22 6.53
CA PHE A 247 -10.20 -22.07 5.43
C PHE A 247 -9.03 -22.44 4.52
N ASP A 248 -9.18 -23.52 3.73
CA ASP A 248 -8.17 -23.95 2.77
C ASP A 248 -8.16 -23.02 1.55
N VAL A 249 -7.06 -22.28 1.36
CA VAL A 249 -6.87 -21.32 0.27
C VAL A 249 -6.94 -22.00 -1.11
N ASN A 250 -6.46 -23.24 -1.25
CA ASN A 250 -6.47 -23.95 -2.53
C ASN A 250 -7.88 -24.42 -2.91
N GLU A 251 -8.62 -25.00 -1.96
CA GLU A 251 -10.02 -25.39 -2.19
C GLU A 251 -10.91 -24.17 -2.45
N ALA A 252 -10.72 -23.10 -1.67
CA ALA A 252 -11.37 -21.81 -1.90
C ALA A 252 -11.10 -21.29 -3.33
N GLN A 253 -9.86 -21.36 -3.82
CA GLN A 253 -9.53 -20.92 -5.17
C GLN A 253 -10.24 -21.76 -6.25
N LYS A 254 -10.36 -23.08 -6.06
CA LYS A 254 -11.12 -23.94 -6.98
C LYS A 254 -12.60 -23.53 -7.04
N ILE A 255 -13.21 -23.23 -5.90
CA ILE A 255 -14.61 -22.78 -5.83
C ILE A 255 -14.79 -21.44 -6.55
N LEU A 256 -13.87 -20.49 -6.34
CA LEU A 256 -13.88 -19.20 -7.05
C LEU A 256 -13.77 -19.38 -8.57
N ASP A 257 -12.87 -20.24 -9.04
CA ASP A 257 -12.66 -20.48 -10.47
C ASP A 257 -13.89 -21.14 -11.14
N GLN A 258 -14.53 -22.08 -10.45
CA GLN A 258 -15.77 -22.72 -10.92
C GLN A 258 -16.94 -21.73 -10.99
N ASN A 259 -16.98 -20.76 -10.07
CA ASN A 259 -18.05 -19.77 -9.98
C ASN A 259 -17.72 -18.43 -10.63
N LYS A 260 -16.64 -18.34 -11.43
CA LYS A 260 -16.16 -17.09 -12.04
C LYS A 260 -17.20 -16.34 -12.88
N HIS A 261 -18.19 -17.05 -13.42
CA HIS A 261 -19.29 -16.49 -14.21
C HIS A 261 -20.66 -16.64 -13.54
N ASN A 262 -20.69 -17.10 -12.29
CA ASN A 262 -21.93 -17.24 -11.53
C ASN A 262 -22.41 -15.84 -11.09
N ILE A 263 -23.71 -15.58 -11.25
CA ILE A 263 -24.38 -14.35 -10.82
C ILE A 263 -25.15 -14.54 -9.52
N GLU A 264 -25.43 -15.79 -9.15
CA GLU A 264 -26.08 -16.14 -7.89
C GLU A 264 -25.00 -16.26 -6.80
N PRO A 265 -25.36 -15.96 -5.53
CA PRO A 265 -24.45 -16.17 -4.41
C PRO A 265 -23.99 -17.63 -4.29
N TYR A 266 -22.72 -17.82 -3.95
CA TYR A 266 -22.13 -19.12 -3.66
C TYR A 266 -21.29 -19.04 -2.38
N SER A 267 -20.85 -20.19 -1.87
CA SER A 267 -20.24 -20.26 -0.54
C SER A 267 -18.92 -21.01 -0.56
N ILE A 268 -17.95 -20.46 0.18
CA ILE A 268 -16.71 -21.15 0.54
C ILE A 268 -16.85 -21.59 2.00
N PRO A 269 -16.76 -22.90 2.30
CA PRO A 269 -16.80 -23.39 3.68
C PRO A 269 -15.65 -22.81 4.50
N VAL A 270 -15.94 -22.37 5.72
CA VAL A 270 -14.92 -21.92 6.67
C VAL A 270 -14.95 -22.78 7.94
N GLU A 271 -13.79 -22.91 8.56
CA GLU A 271 -13.63 -23.52 9.87
C GLU A 271 -13.68 -22.42 10.93
N ILE A 272 -14.70 -22.47 11.79
CA ILE A 272 -14.88 -21.56 12.91
C ILE A 272 -14.34 -22.23 14.17
N THR A 273 -13.36 -21.60 14.82
CA THR A 273 -12.80 -22.06 16.09
C THR A 273 -13.21 -21.09 17.19
N GLN A 274 -14.02 -21.56 18.15
CA GLN A 274 -14.37 -20.74 19.31
C GLN A 274 -13.17 -20.65 20.27
N PRO A 275 -12.99 -19.53 20.98
CA PRO A 275 -12.00 -19.46 22.04
C PRO A 275 -12.34 -20.46 23.15
N GLU A 276 -11.33 -21.00 23.80
CA GLU A 276 -11.51 -21.95 24.90
C GLU A 276 -12.16 -21.27 26.11
N LYS A 277 -11.82 -19.99 26.35
CA LYS A 277 -12.34 -19.20 27.45
C LYS A 277 -13.01 -17.93 26.94
N THR A 278 -14.31 -17.87 27.12
CA THR A 278 -15.12 -16.66 26.91
C THR A 278 -15.33 -15.91 28.22
N THR A 279 -15.82 -14.67 28.15
CA THR A 279 -16.29 -13.92 29.32
C THR A 279 -17.34 -14.71 30.11
N GLN A 280 -18.28 -15.36 29.41
CA GLN A 280 -19.30 -16.18 30.05
C GLN A 280 -18.69 -17.40 30.75
N TRP A 281 -17.75 -18.10 30.08
CA TRP A 281 -17.03 -19.20 30.70
C TRP A 281 -16.33 -18.76 32.00
N PHE A 282 -15.71 -17.57 32.00
CA PHE A 282 -15.08 -17.04 33.20
C PHE A 282 -16.09 -16.72 34.31
N ILE A 283 -17.21 -16.07 33.97
CA ILE A 283 -18.28 -15.78 34.94
C ILE A 283 -18.75 -17.08 35.61
N ASP A 284 -19.02 -18.11 34.81
CA ASP A 284 -19.59 -19.36 35.31
C ASP A 284 -18.58 -20.19 36.14
N ASN A 285 -17.30 -20.18 35.74
CA ASN A 285 -16.28 -21.09 36.29
C ASN A 285 -15.29 -20.44 37.27
N LYS A 286 -15.20 -19.11 37.30
CA LYS A 286 -14.20 -18.37 38.10
C LYS A 286 -14.78 -17.28 38.99
N LEU A 287 -15.99 -16.76 38.71
CA LEU A 287 -16.68 -15.77 39.55
C LEU A 287 -17.83 -16.34 40.38
N SER A 288 -18.04 -17.66 40.37
CA SER A 288 -19.16 -18.32 41.06
C SER A 288 -18.95 -18.55 42.57
N ASP A 289 -17.94 -17.94 43.18
CA ASP A 289 -17.71 -18.07 44.62
C ASP A 289 -18.80 -17.34 45.44
N THR A 290 -19.34 -18.06 46.42
CA THR A 290 -20.30 -17.49 47.38
C THR A 290 -19.57 -16.57 48.35
N LEU A 291 -19.65 -15.26 48.14
CA LEU A 291 -18.95 -14.24 48.94
C LEU A 291 -19.46 -14.12 50.40
N GLY A 292 -20.63 -14.69 50.69
CA GLY A 292 -21.19 -14.72 52.04
C GLY A 292 -22.43 -15.61 52.09
N SER A 293 -22.44 -16.54 53.04
CA SER A 293 -23.62 -17.33 53.37
C SER A 293 -24.04 -16.98 54.79
N PHE A 294 -25.31 -16.59 54.95
CA PHE A 294 -25.89 -16.27 56.26
C PHE A 294 -27.00 -17.28 56.55
N SER A 295 -26.79 -18.12 57.54
CA SER A 295 -27.83 -19.00 58.07
C SER A 295 -28.51 -18.32 59.25
N THR A 296 -29.82 -18.09 59.16
CA THR A 296 -30.64 -17.73 60.32
C THR A 296 -31.29 -19.01 60.85
N VAL A 297 -31.18 -19.26 62.16
CA VAL A 297 -31.82 -20.42 62.78
C VAL A 297 -33.30 -20.10 63.00
N TYR A 298 -34.17 -20.79 62.28
CA TYR A 298 -35.61 -20.75 62.53
C TYR A 298 -35.92 -21.49 63.84
N ASN A 299 -36.24 -20.75 64.90
CA ASN A 299 -36.68 -21.32 66.16
C ASN A 299 -38.22 -21.44 66.16
N ALA A 300 -38.74 -22.63 65.87
CA ALA A 300 -40.17 -22.92 65.87
C ALA A 300 -40.84 -22.73 67.25
N GLY A 301 -40.07 -22.70 68.34
CA GLY A 301 -40.56 -22.45 69.70
C GLY A 301 -40.86 -20.98 70.01
N ASN A 302 -40.48 -20.04 69.15
CA ASN A 302 -40.66 -18.60 69.37
C ASN A 302 -41.84 -18.04 68.55
N TYR A 303 -43.06 -18.51 68.88
CA TYR A 303 -44.30 -18.34 68.12
C TYR A 303 -44.57 -16.89 67.66
N GLU A 304 -44.21 -15.88 68.46
CA GLU A 304 -44.43 -14.47 68.09
C GLU A 304 -43.56 -13.98 66.91
N ARG A 305 -42.43 -14.63 66.61
CA ARG A 305 -41.51 -14.22 65.54
C ARG A 305 -41.56 -15.11 64.29
N SER A 306 -42.05 -16.34 64.42
CA SER A 306 -41.99 -17.36 63.37
C SER A 306 -43.31 -17.57 62.59
N HIS A 307 -44.41 -16.96 63.03
CA HIS A 307 -45.74 -17.17 62.46
C HIS A 307 -45.86 -16.83 60.96
N ASN A 308 -45.27 -15.72 60.52
CA ASN A 308 -45.40 -15.27 59.13
C ASN A 308 -44.51 -16.06 58.15
N ILE A 309 -43.46 -16.73 58.64
CA ILE A 309 -42.56 -17.54 57.81
C ILE A 309 -43.15 -18.95 57.59
N ALA A 310 -43.87 -19.50 58.58
CA ALA A 310 -44.55 -20.78 58.46
C ALA A 310 -45.75 -20.77 57.49
N LEU A 311 -46.38 -19.61 57.29
CA LEU A 311 -47.48 -19.42 56.34
C LEU A 311 -47.03 -19.22 54.89
N ALA A 312 -45.74 -18.96 54.65
CA ALA A 312 -45.19 -18.64 53.33
C ALA A 312 -44.33 -19.78 52.72
N ALA A 313 -44.20 -20.91 53.42
CA ALA A 313 -43.46 -22.10 52.98
C ALA A 313 -44.37 -23.12 52.27
#